data_AF-A0A1B8EW38-F1
#
_entry.id   AF-A0A1B8EW38-F1
#
_cell.length_a   1.000
_cell.length_b   1.000
_cell.length_c   1.000
_cell.angle_alpha   90.00
_cell.angle_beta   90.00
_cell.angle_gamma   90.00
#
_symmetry.space_group_name_H-M   'P 1'
#
loop_
_entity.id
_entity.type
_entity.pdbx_description
1 polymer ?
#
loop_
_entity_poly.entity_id
_entity_poly.type
_entity_poly.pdbx_seq_one_letter_code
_entity_poly.pdbx_strand_id
1 'polypeptide(L)'
;MHWHPNASEWSYFIRGKARVTIFALNGTARTFNYQAGDIGIVPRNMAHYVENIGDKPVEMLEVFRASTFQDFSLEQWLAQTPQTMVVEHLNLDGGNAKRFLDSLSKKKVPVKPGQRSSFSL
;
A
#
# COMPACT_ATOMS: atom_id res chain seq x y z
N MET A 1 1.25 -1.44 -0.47
CA MET A 1 1.13 -0.02 -0.85
C MET A 1 1.11 0.07 -2.36
N HIS A 2 0.16 0.84 -2.88
CA HIS A 2 -0.02 1.08 -4.31
C HIS A 2 -0.66 2.45 -4.53
N TRP A 3 -0.85 2.83 -5.78
CA TRP A 3 -1.64 4.00 -6.18
C TRP A 3 -2.34 3.75 -7.50
N HIS A 4 -3.38 4.55 -7.79
CA HIS A 4 -4.17 4.47 -9.02
C HIS A 4 -3.87 5.66 -9.94
N PRO A 5 -3.37 5.41 -11.16
CA PRO A 5 -2.99 6.49 -12.08
C PRO A 5 -4.17 7.15 -12.80
N ASN A 6 -5.28 6.42 -12.93
CA ASN A 6 -6.35 6.76 -13.86
C ASN A 6 -7.66 7.20 -13.18
N ALA A 7 -7.80 7.07 -11.85
CA ALA A 7 -8.99 7.49 -11.12
C ALA A 7 -8.69 7.71 -9.63
N SER A 8 -9.54 8.51 -8.99
CA SER A 8 -9.67 8.46 -7.52
C SER A 8 -10.39 7.17 -7.14
N GLU A 9 -9.97 6.56 -6.05
CA GLU A 9 -10.65 5.43 -5.44
C GLU A 9 -11.77 5.94 -4.52
N TRP A 10 -12.95 5.37 -4.67
CA TRP A 10 -14.03 5.45 -3.69
C TRP A 10 -14.19 4.07 -3.08
N SER A 11 -14.16 3.97 -1.75
CA SER A 11 -14.15 2.67 -1.06
C SER A 11 -15.33 2.53 -0.12
N TYR A 12 -15.93 1.35 -0.06
CA TYR A 12 -16.97 1.00 0.93
C TYR A 12 -16.54 -0.21 1.75
N PHE A 13 -16.53 -0.06 3.07
CA PHE A 13 -16.12 -1.12 3.99
C PHE A 13 -17.33 -1.97 4.40
N ILE A 14 -17.36 -3.22 3.94
CA ILE A 14 -18.47 -4.16 4.18
C ILE A 14 -18.35 -4.79 5.57
N ARG A 15 -17.15 -5.23 5.94
CA ARG A 15 -16.87 -5.82 7.27
C ARG A 15 -15.41 -5.62 7.69
N GLY A 16 -15.17 -5.83 8.98
CA GLY A 16 -13.84 -5.76 9.59
C GLY A 16 -13.48 -4.36 10.11
N LYS A 17 -12.21 -4.20 10.50
CA LYS A 17 -11.63 -2.93 10.94
C LYS A 17 -10.33 -2.70 10.19
N ALA A 18 -10.22 -1.55 9.53
CA ALA A 18 -9.07 -1.21 8.71
C ALA A 18 -8.46 0.11 9.14
N ARG A 19 -7.17 0.27 8.85
CA ARG A 19 -6.45 1.53 8.89
C ARG A 19 -5.89 1.80 7.51
N VAL A 20 -6.10 3.02 7.01
CA VAL A 20 -5.58 3.47 5.71
C VAL A 20 -4.74 4.70 5.93
N THR A 21 -3.51 4.68 5.42
CA THR A 21 -2.68 5.88 5.32
C THR A 21 -2.61 6.32 3.88
N ILE A 22 -2.95 7.57 3.63
CA ILE A 22 -2.90 8.20 2.31
C ILE A 22 -1.71 9.15 2.30
N PHE A 23 -0.83 8.98 1.32
CA PHE A 23 0.36 9.80 1.08
C PHE A 23 0.05 10.77 -0.06
N ALA A 24 -0.09 12.05 0.30
CA ALA A 24 -0.21 13.15 -0.64
C ALA A 24 1.18 13.71 -0.99
N LEU A 25 1.22 14.72 -1.85
CA LEU A 25 2.47 15.40 -2.23
C LEU A 25 3.06 16.19 -1.04
N ASN A 26 4.34 16.57 -1.19
CA ASN A 26 5.06 17.47 -0.28
C ASN A 26 5.13 16.96 1.18
N GLY A 27 5.39 15.65 1.35
CA GLY A 27 5.57 15.04 2.67
C GLY A 27 4.30 14.98 3.53
N THR A 28 3.13 15.24 2.94
CA THR A 28 1.86 15.20 3.65
C THR A 28 1.31 13.77 3.63
N ALA A 29 1.01 13.23 4.81
CA ALA A 29 0.30 11.97 4.95
C ALA A 29 -0.75 12.07 6.04
N ARG A 30 -1.85 11.34 5.87
CA ARG A 30 -2.88 11.23 6.90
C ARG A 30 -3.41 9.81 6.99
N THR A 31 -3.64 9.38 8.23
CA THR A 31 -4.14 8.05 8.56
C THR A 31 -5.57 8.14 9.06
N PHE A 32 -6.40 7.19 8.62
CA PHE A 32 -7.81 7.08 8.96
C PHE A 32 -8.13 5.64 9.35
N ASN A 33 -9.05 5.47 10.30
CA ASN A 33 -9.60 4.17 10.64
C ASN A 33 -10.98 4.02 10.00
N TYR A 34 -11.27 2.81 9.55
CA TYR A 34 -12.52 2.44 8.89
C TYR A 34 -13.09 1.17 9.53
N GLN A 35 -14.41 1.09 9.56
CA GLN A 35 -15.18 -0.07 9.98
C GLN A 35 -16.37 -0.31 9.04
N ALA A 36 -17.11 -1.39 9.28
CA ALA A 36 -18.31 -1.71 8.51
C ALA A 36 -19.26 -0.51 8.40
N GLY A 37 -19.65 -0.15 7.18
CA GLY A 37 -20.52 0.98 6.87
C GLY A 37 -19.79 2.27 6.48
N ASP A 38 -18.48 2.38 6.70
CA ASP A 38 -17.73 3.58 6.37
C ASP A 38 -17.42 3.71 4.88
N ILE A 39 -17.26 4.96 4.44
CA ILE A 39 -16.87 5.33 3.07
C ILE A 39 -15.49 6.00 3.10
N GLY A 40 -14.60 5.54 2.23
CA GLY A 40 -13.27 6.12 2.00
C GLY A 40 -13.16 6.78 0.64
N ILE A 41 -12.25 7.77 0.53
CA ILE A 41 -11.80 8.30 -0.75
C ILE A 41 -10.28 8.43 -0.74
N VAL A 42 -9.63 7.88 -1.77
CA VAL A 42 -8.23 8.16 -2.07
C VAL A 42 -8.16 8.94 -3.39
N PRO A 43 -7.75 10.21 -3.37
CA PRO A 43 -7.59 10.98 -4.60
C PRO A 43 -6.60 10.33 -5.57
N ARG A 44 -6.85 10.48 -6.88
CA ARG A 44 -5.99 9.96 -7.95
C ARG A 44 -4.51 10.24 -7.66
N ASN A 45 -3.65 9.25 -7.95
CA ASN A 45 -2.19 9.30 -7.74
C ASN A 45 -1.71 9.46 -6.29
N MET A 46 -2.58 9.44 -5.28
CA MET A 46 -2.13 9.35 -3.90
C MET A 46 -1.85 7.90 -3.53
N ALA A 47 -0.61 7.64 -3.11
CA ALA A 47 -0.21 6.31 -2.64
C ALA A 47 -0.91 6.00 -1.32
N HIS A 48 -1.27 4.74 -1.13
CA HIS A 48 -1.92 4.31 0.08
C HIS A 48 -1.73 2.81 0.33
N TYR A 49 -2.07 2.39 1.55
CA TYR A 49 -2.23 0.99 1.90
C TYR A 49 -3.46 0.84 2.77
N VAL A 50 -4.09 -0.33 2.72
CA VAL A 50 -5.15 -0.74 3.65
C VAL A 50 -4.62 -1.85 4.53
N GLU A 51 -4.65 -1.64 5.84
CA GLU A 51 -4.17 -2.58 6.84
C GLU A 51 -5.35 -3.07 7.68
N ASN A 52 -5.50 -4.38 7.81
CA ASN A 52 -6.43 -4.95 8.77
C ASN A 52 -5.87 -4.78 10.20
N ILE A 53 -6.60 -4.05 11.04
CA ILE A 53 -6.25 -3.79 12.45
C ILE A 53 -7.17 -4.54 13.43
N GLY A 54 -8.06 -5.39 12.91
CA GLY A 54 -8.97 -6.22 13.68
C GLY A 54 -8.54 -7.68 13.79
N ASP A 55 -9.38 -8.47 14.44
CA ASP A 55 -9.29 -9.92 14.60
C ASP A 55 -10.08 -10.69 13.53
N LYS A 56 -10.88 -9.99 12.73
CA LYS A 56 -11.72 -10.53 11.66
C LYS A 56 -11.24 -10.07 10.29
N PRO A 57 -11.55 -10.78 9.20
CA PRO A 57 -11.25 -10.33 7.85
C PRO A 57 -11.86 -8.95 7.54
N VAL A 58 -11.08 -8.09 6.88
CA VAL A 58 -11.59 -6.88 6.21
C VAL A 58 -12.11 -7.27 4.85
N GLU A 59 -13.30 -6.79 4.51
CA GLU A 59 -13.86 -6.86 3.16
C GLU A 59 -14.31 -5.46 2.78
N MET A 60 -13.84 -4.99 1.63
CA MET A 60 -14.11 -3.67 1.11
C MET A 60 -14.26 -3.73 -0.41
N LEU A 61 -15.00 -2.77 -0.96
CA LEU A 61 -15.06 -2.52 -2.40
C LEU A 61 -14.20 -1.32 -2.74
N GLU A 62 -13.36 -1.44 -3.77
CA GLU A 62 -12.69 -0.31 -4.42
C GLU A 62 -13.44 0.01 -5.71
N VAL A 63 -13.91 1.25 -5.84
CA VAL A 63 -14.72 1.70 -6.97
C VAL A 63 -14.02 2.86 -7.66
N PHE A 64 -13.95 2.79 -8.99
CA PHE A 64 -13.24 3.76 -9.81
C PHE A 64 -14.15 4.29 -10.90
N ARG A 65 -14.13 5.62 -11.10
CA ARG A 65 -14.73 6.25 -12.28
C ARG A 65 -13.75 6.18 -13.46
N ALA A 66 -13.50 4.97 -13.95
CA ALA A 66 -12.66 4.67 -15.11
C ALA A 66 -13.18 3.42 -15.83
N SER A 67 -12.85 3.26 -17.12
CA SER A 67 -13.25 2.08 -17.91
C SER A 67 -12.46 0.82 -17.56
N THR A 68 -11.30 0.97 -16.93
CA THR A 68 -10.42 -0.14 -16.53
C THR A 68 -9.85 0.09 -15.13
N PHE A 69 -9.76 -0.99 -14.36
CA PHE A 69 -8.97 -1.01 -13.14
C PHE A 69 -7.48 -0.91 -13.49
N GLN A 70 -6.76 0.01 -12.86
CA GLN A 70 -5.33 0.14 -13.04
C GLN A 70 -4.69 0.62 -11.74
N ASP A 71 -3.55 0.04 -11.38
CA ASP A 71 -2.77 0.46 -10.24
C ASP A 71 -1.27 0.19 -10.44
N PHE A 72 -0.46 0.79 -9.58
CA PHE A 72 0.98 0.60 -9.51
C PHE A 72 1.36 0.12 -8.12
N SER A 73 1.99 -1.06 -8.04
CA SER A 73 2.54 -1.59 -6.79
C SER A 73 3.92 -1.01 -6.53
N LEU A 74 4.15 -0.45 -5.33
CA LEU A 74 5.49 0.03 -4.94
C LEU A 74 6.52 -1.10 -5.02
N GLU A 75 6.22 -2.26 -4.45
CA GLU A 75 7.17 -3.37 -4.41
C GLU A 75 7.54 -3.82 -5.82
N GLN A 76 6.54 -4.03 -6.68
CA GLN A 76 6.79 -4.45 -8.06
C GLN A 76 7.61 -3.40 -8.81
N TRP A 77 7.31 -2.11 -8.59
CA TRP A 77 8.07 -1.02 -9.19
C TRP A 77 9.54 -1.05 -8.77
N LEU A 78 9.82 -1.19 -7.47
CA LEU A 78 11.20 -1.32 -6.98
C LEU A 78 11.88 -2.59 -7.52
N ALA A 79 11.17 -3.72 -7.58
CA ALA A 79 11.69 -4.99 -8.10
C ALA A 79 12.07 -4.95 -9.59
N GLN A 80 11.47 -4.03 -10.35
CA GLN A 80 11.72 -3.82 -11.78
C GLN A 80 12.66 -2.64 -12.05
N THR A 81 13.09 -1.93 -11.02
CA THR A 81 14.04 -0.82 -11.11
C THR A 81 15.47 -1.38 -10.94
N PRO A 82 16.50 -0.83 -11.62
CA PRO A 82 17.88 -1.23 -11.40
C PRO A 82 18.24 -1.21 -9.91
N GLN A 83 18.84 -2.30 -9.42
CA GLN A 83 19.08 -2.50 -7.99
C GLN A 83 19.92 -1.40 -7.36
N THR A 84 20.93 -0.89 -8.09
CA THR A 84 21.77 0.22 -7.63
C THR A 84 20.95 1.48 -7.37
N MET A 85 20.02 1.82 -8.27
CA MET A 85 19.12 2.97 -8.09
C MET A 85 18.25 2.80 -6.85
N VAL A 86 17.67 1.61 -6.62
CA VAL A 86 16.85 1.34 -5.44
C VAL A 86 17.67 1.50 -4.15
N VAL A 87 18.86 0.92 -4.11
CA VAL A 87 19.75 0.95 -2.95
C VAL A 87 20.17 2.39 -2.62
N GLU A 88 20.57 3.15 -3.63
CA GLU A 88 20.99 4.55 -3.47
C GLU A 88 19.82 5.45 -3.04
N HIS A 89 18.63 5.31 -3.65
CA HIS A 89 17.46 6.13 -3.31
C HIS A 89 16.96 5.87 -1.88
N LEU A 90 17.08 4.63 -1.39
CA LEU A 90 16.68 4.25 -0.05
C LEU A 90 17.81 4.34 0.99
N ASN A 91 19.00 4.79 0.56
CA ASN A 91 20.20 4.88 1.39
C ASN A 91 20.49 3.58 2.16
N LEU A 92 20.41 2.43 1.46
CA LEU A 92 20.65 1.11 2.04
C LEU A 92 22.13 0.72 1.92
N ASP A 93 22.66 0.06 2.94
CA ASP A 93 24.06 -0.37 2.98
C ASP A 93 24.24 -1.84 3.37
N GLY A 94 25.43 -2.36 3.07
CA GLY A 94 25.90 -3.68 3.50
C GLY A 94 24.86 -4.81 3.40
N GLY A 95 24.64 -5.50 4.52
CA GLY A 95 23.69 -6.61 4.61
C GLY A 95 22.20 -6.19 4.56
N ASN A 96 21.88 -4.91 4.74
CA ASN A 96 20.50 -4.40 4.66
C ASN A 96 20.06 -4.28 3.21
N ALA A 97 20.95 -3.76 2.34
CA ALA A 97 20.70 -3.67 0.90
C ALA A 97 20.37 -5.03 0.29
N LYS A 98 21.21 -6.05 0.54
CA LYS A 98 20.98 -7.40 0.03
C LYS A 98 19.65 -7.99 0.54
N ARG A 99 19.40 -7.90 1.86
CA ARG A 99 18.15 -8.42 2.46
C ARG A 99 16.91 -7.75 1.89
N PHE A 100 16.95 -6.43 1.69
CA PHE A 100 15.83 -5.69 1.11
C PHE A 100 15.59 -6.12 -0.35
N LEU A 101 16.63 -6.13 -1.19
CA LEU A 101 16.50 -6.52 -2.59
C LEU A 101 16.01 -7.96 -2.76
N ASP A 102 16.50 -8.89 -1.95
CA ASP A 102 16.06 -10.29 -1.96
C ASP A 102 14.59 -10.46 -1.53
N SER A 103 14.04 -9.48 -0.78
CA SER A 103 12.64 -9.50 -0.33
C SER A 103 11.64 -9.01 -1.37
N LEU A 104 12.10 -8.36 -2.45
CA LEU A 104 11.24 -7.76 -3.47
C LEU A 104 10.72 -8.81 -4.47
N SER A 105 9.41 -8.77 -4.75
CA SER A 105 8.79 -9.58 -5.80
C SER A 105 8.53 -8.80 -7.09
N LYS A 106 8.97 -9.35 -8.23
CA LYS A 106 8.61 -8.86 -9.58
C LYS A 106 7.16 -9.12 -9.97
N LYS A 107 6.52 -10.09 -9.30
CA LYS A 107 5.09 -10.40 -9.46
C LYS A 107 4.31 -9.65 -8.40
N LYS A 108 3.30 -8.89 -8.82
CA LYS A 108 2.41 -8.18 -7.90
C LYS A 108 1.62 -9.17 -7.03
N VAL A 109 1.66 -8.94 -5.72
CA VAL A 109 0.80 -9.58 -4.72
C VAL A 109 -0.02 -8.47 -4.05
N PRO A 110 -1.31 -8.28 -4.40
CA PRO A 110 -2.10 -7.13 -3.93
C PRO A 110 -2.35 -7.12 -2.41
N VAL A 111 -2.58 -8.31 -1.83
CA VAL A 111 -2.81 -8.48 -0.39
C VAL A 111 -1.69 -9.31 0.18
N LYS A 112 -0.91 -8.72 1.09
CA LYS A 112 0.18 -9.40 1.79
C LYS A 112 -0.22 -9.78 3.22
N PRO A 113 0.29 -10.90 3.75
CA PRO A 113 0.15 -11.19 5.18
C PRO A 113 0.83 -10.07 5.98
N GLY A 114 0.20 -9.66 7.09
CA GLY A 114 0.80 -8.70 8.01
C GLY A 114 2.08 -9.28 8.60
N GLN A 115 3.18 -8.54 8.50
CA GLN A 115 4.35 -8.83 9.32
C GLN A 115 4.06 -8.28 10.71
N ARG A 116 3.53 -9.12 11.61
CA ARG A 116 3.52 -8.76 13.04
C ARG A 116 4.98 -8.66 13.46
N SER A 117 5.47 -7.44 13.63
CA SER A 117 6.74 -7.22 14.29
C SER A 117 6.65 -7.79 15.70
N SER A 118 7.54 -8.72 16.02
CA SER A 118 7.80 -9.18 17.39
C SER A 118 8.56 -8.12 18.20
N PHE A 119 8.17 -6.85 18.07
CA PHE A 119 8.64 -5.79 18.96
C PHE A 119 7.58 -5.65 20.05
N SER A 120 7.67 -6.51 21.04
CA SER A 120 7.18 -6.23 22.39
C SER A 120 8.02 -5.08 22.95
N LEU A 121 7.36 -3.96 23.27
CA LEU A 121 7.90 -2.95 24.18
C LEU A 121 8.00 -3.52 25.59
#